data_AF-A0A918AMK8-F1
#
_entry.id   AF-A0A918AMK8-F1
#
_cell.length_a   1.000
_cell.length_b   1.000
_cell.length_c   1.000
_cell.angle_alpha   90.00
_cell.angle_beta   90.00
_cell.angle_gamma   90.00
#
_symmetry.space_group_name_H-M   'P 1'
#
loop_
_entity.id
_entity.type
_entity.pdbx_description
1 polymer ?
#
loop_
_entity_poly.entity_id
_entity_poly.type
_entity_poly.pdbx_seq_one_letter_code
_entity_poly.pdbx_strand_id
1 'polypeptide(L)'
;MNPLDLLVDPPRLFAIYGTSKFDPDEPFVGWGLEFPDEAVLWINGAHWVSRSANSLLRTRSLIADAHLAYLRPAGRPAGPE
;
A
#
# COMPACT_ATOMS: atom_id res chain seq x y z
N MET A 1 -4.65 23.33 12.67
CA MET A 1 -5.65 22.27 12.48
C MET A 1 -5.36 21.68 11.11
N ASN A 2 -4.94 20.41 11.02
CA ASN A 2 -4.62 19.82 9.71
C ASN A 2 -5.95 19.46 9.03
N PRO A 3 -6.22 19.89 7.79
CA PRO A 3 -7.47 19.58 7.11
C PRO A 3 -7.72 18.06 6.94
N LEU A 4 -6.70 17.23 7.10
CA LEU A 4 -6.83 15.77 7.15
C LEU A 4 -7.46 15.25 8.45
N ASP A 5 -7.43 16.03 9.54
CA ASP A 5 -8.02 15.66 10.83
C ASP A 5 -9.57 15.73 10.81
N LEU A 6 -10.16 16.29 9.74
CA LEU A 6 -11.60 16.42 9.54
C LEU A 6 -12.21 15.28 8.70
N LEU A 7 -11.38 14.40 8.14
CA LEU A 7 -11.87 13.23 7.41
C LEU A 7 -12.28 12.16 8.41
N VAL A 8 -13.55 11.75 8.36
CA VAL A 8 -14.10 10.66 9.19
C VAL A 8 -13.35 9.36 8.94
N ASP A 9 -12.80 9.18 7.74
CA ASP A 9 -11.87 8.11 7.36
C ASP A 9 -10.78 8.66 6.41
N PRO A 10 -9.60 9.06 6.92
CA PRO A 10 -8.52 9.53 6.07
C PRO A 10 -7.96 8.38 5.22
N PRO A 11 -7.45 8.67 4.00
CA PRO A 11 -6.82 7.65 3.16
C PRO A 11 -5.67 6.95 3.91
N ARG A 12 -5.66 5.63 3.85
CA ARG A 12 -4.66 4.80 4.54
C ARG A 12 -3.55 4.44 3.57
N LEU A 13 -2.32 4.81 3.92
CA LEU A 13 -1.14 4.38 3.18
C LEU A 13 -0.89 2.89 3.44
N PHE A 14 -0.59 2.14 2.39
CA PHE A 14 -0.19 0.74 2.48
C PHE A 14 1.00 0.45 1.58
N ALA A 15 1.73 -0.62 1.90
CA ALA A 15 2.73 -1.22 1.04
C ALA A 15 2.32 -2.66 0.70
N ILE A 16 2.68 -3.10 -0.51
CA ILE A 16 2.66 -4.51 -0.90
C ILE A 16 4.09 -4.91 -1.24
N TYR A 17 4.55 -6.02 -0.71
CA TYR A 17 5.87 -6.56 -0.99
C TYR A 17 5.81 -8.08 -1.08
N GLY A 18 6.78 -8.67 -1.77
CA GLY A 18 6.82 -10.10 -1.99
C GLY A 18 7.73 -10.49 -3.15
N THR A 19 7.53 -11.69 -3.67
CA THR A 19 8.26 -12.24 -4.82
C THR A 19 7.31 -12.62 -5.96
N SER A 20 7.75 -12.43 -7.21
CA SER A 20 6.93 -12.74 -8.38
C SER A 20 6.74 -14.26 -8.53
N LYS A 21 5.56 -14.71 -8.98
CA LYS A 21 5.37 -16.11 -9.40
C LYS A 21 6.16 -16.45 -10.66
N PHE A 22 6.40 -15.46 -11.50
CA PHE A 22 7.12 -15.63 -12.77
C PHE A 22 8.64 -15.60 -12.55
N ASP A 23 9.09 -14.92 -11.51
CA ASP A 23 10.48 -14.87 -11.07
C ASP A 23 10.54 -14.77 -9.53
N PRO A 24 10.60 -15.90 -8.81
CA PRO A 24 10.63 -15.92 -7.35
C PRO A 24 11.86 -15.24 -6.74
N ASP A 25 12.93 -15.06 -7.52
CA ASP A 25 14.17 -14.43 -7.07
C ASP A 25 14.13 -12.91 -7.26
N GLU A 26 13.13 -12.39 -7.97
CA GLU A 26 12.91 -10.95 -8.15
C GLU A 26 11.91 -10.42 -7.10
N PRO A 27 12.38 -9.78 -6.02
CA PRO A 27 11.50 -9.15 -5.06
C PRO A 27 10.87 -7.90 -5.68
N PHE A 28 9.62 -7.62 -5.31
CA PHE A 28 8.97 -6.36 -5.67
C PHE A 28 8.50 -5.63 -4.42
N VAL A 29 8.40 -4.31 -4.55
CA VAL A 29 7.78 -3.43 -3.57
C VAL A 29 6.87 -2.45 -4.28
N GLY A 30 5.71 -2.22 -3.68
CA GLY A 30 4.70 -1.29 -4.12
C GLY A 30 4.15 -0.52 -2.94
N TRP A 31 3.64 0.68 -3.22
CA TRP A 31 2.91 1.49 -2.25
C TRP A 31 1.59 1.91 -2.85
N GLY A 32 0.63 2.21 -1.98
CA GLY A 32 -0.71 2.56 -2.37
C GLY A 32 -1.48 3.32 -1.31
N LEU A 33 -2.59 3.90 -1.73
CA LEU A 33 -3.55 4.58 -0.85
C LEU A 33 -4.87 3.83 -0.93
N GLU A 34 -5.45 3.54 0.22
CA GLU A 34 -6.81 3.01 0.35
C GLU A 34 -7.73 4.09 0.91
N PHE A 35 -8.74 4.42 0.12
CA PHE A 35 -9.91 5.23 0.44
C PHE A 35 -11.06 4.28 0.85
N PRO A 36 -12.18 4.80 1.40
CA PRO A 36 -13.29 3.96 1.83
C PRO A 36 -13.83 2.97 0.75
N ASP A 37 -13.86 3.41 -0.51
CA ASP A 37 -14.46 2.62 -1.61
C ASP A 37 -13.47 2.28 -2.74
N GLU A 38 -12.21 2.70 -2.60
CA GLU A 38 -11.21 2.59 -3.67
C GLU A 38 -9.81 2.40 -3.09
N ALA A 39 -8.96 1.65 -3.78
CA ALA A 39 -7.55 1.59 -3.51
C ALA A 39 -6.75 1.73 -4.80
N VAL A 40 -5.63 2.44 -4.72
CA VAL A 40 -4.69 2.63 -5.83
C VAL A 40 -3.32 2.13 -5.40
N LEU A 41 -2.66 1.35 -6.25
CA LEU A 41 -1.33 0.78 -6.05
C LEU A 41 -0.40 1.21 -7.18
N TRP A 42 0.84 1.57 -6.82
CA TRP A 42 1.93 1.88 -7.74
C TRP A 42 3.08 0.87 -7.56
N ILE A 43 3.55 0.27 -8.66
CA ILE A 43 4.72 -0.63 -8.72
C ILE A 43 5.43 -0.40 -10.06
N ASN A 44 6.75 -0.21 -10.05
CA ASN A 44 7.60 -0.14 -11.26
C ASN A 44 7.08 0.81 -12.36
N GLY A 45 6.54 1.98 -11.96
CA GLY A 45 6.01 2.98 -12.90
C GLY A 45 4.60 2.69 -13.45
N ALA A 46 4.03 1.53 -13.15
CA ALA A 46 2.65 1.20 -13.44
C ALA A 46 1.75 1.45 -12.22
N HIS A 47 0.45 1.63 -12.47
CA HIS A 47 -0.55 1.79 -11.43
C HIS A 47 -1.79 0.93 -11.69
N TRP A 48 -2.47 0.56 -10.61
CA TRP A 48 -3.71 -0.22 -10.65
C TRP A 48 -4.69 0.26 -9.60
N VAL A 49 -5.97 0.08 -9.90
CA VAL A 49 -7.08 0.49 -9.04
C VAL A 49 -7.95 -0.72 -8.72
N SER A 50 -8.50 -0.77 -7.51
CA SER A 50 -9.52 -1.74 -7.09
C SER A 50 -10.41 -1.15 -6.00
N ARG A 51 -11.38 -1.93 -5.51
CA ARG A 51 -12.27 -1.51 -4.40
C ARG A 51 -11.61 -1.57 -3.02
N SER A 52 -10.46 -2.23 -2.89
CA SER A 52 -9.68 -2.30 -1.64
C SER A 52 -8.25 -2.75 -1.91
N ALA A 53 -7.35 -2.48 -0.97
CA ALA A 53 -5.96 -2.93 -1.01
C ALA A 53 -5.86 -4.46 -1.02
N ASN A 54 -6.76 -5.14 -0.30
CA ASN A 54 -6.85 -6.59 -0.30
C ASN A 54 -7.31 -7.15 -1.66
N SER A 55 -8.21 -6.44 -2.35
CA SER A 55 -8.57 -6.80 -3.72
C SER A 55 -7.41 -6.57 -4.69
N LEU A 56 -6.58 -5.53 -4.51
CA LEU A 56 -5.35 -5.36 -5.30
C LEU A 56 -4.37 -6.53 -5.10
N LEU A 57 -4.19 -6.96 -3.85
CA LEU A 57 -3.37 -8.13 -3.52
C LEU A 57 -3.86 -9.42 -4.21
N ARG A 58 -5.18 -9.67 -4.19
CA ARG A 58 -5.77 -10.89 -4.77
C ARG A 58 -5.87 -10.89 -6.29
N THR A 59 -6.22 -9.75 -6.88
CA THR A 59 -6.47 -9.65 -8.33
C THR A 59 -5.17 -9.76 -9.12
N ARG A 60 -4.05 -9.38 -8.51
CA ARG A 60 -2.72 -9.54 -9.10
C ARG A 60 -2.19 -10.91 -8.72
N SER A 61 -2.51 -11.90 -9.56
CA SER A 61 -1.97 -13.27 -9.55
C SER A 61 -0.44 -13.34 -9.81
N LEU A 62 0.26 -12.21 -9.66
CA LEU A 62 1.69 -12.01 -9.90
C LEU A 62 2.57 -12.59 -8.80
N ILE A 63 2.04 -13.03 -7.65
CA ILE A 63 2.83 -13.11 -6.41
C ILE A 63 2.81 -14.49 -5.76
N ALA A 64 3.99 -15.10 -5.54
CA ALA A 64 4.14 -16.39 -4.89
C ALA A 64 4.00 -16.27 -3.36
N ASP A 65 4.53 -15.20 -2.78
CA ASP A 65 4.42 -14.85 -1.37
C ASP A 65 4.22 -13.33 -1.21
N ALA A 66 2.97 -12.90 -1.01
CA ALA A 66 2.55 -11.51 -1.06
C ALA A 66 2.09 -11.03 0.32
N HIS A 67 2.57 -9.88 0.76
CA HIS A 67 2.13 -9.30 2.02
C HIS A 67 1.62 -7.87 1.82
N LEU A 68 0.56 -7.55 2.56
CA LEU A 68 -0.01 -6.22 2.67
C LEU A 68 0.30 -5.65 4.05
N ALA A 69 0.88 -4.46 4.11
CA ALA A 69 1.14 -3.75 5.36
C ALA A 69 0.56 -2.34 5.31
N TYR A 70 -0.30 -2.00 6.27
CA TYR A 70 -0.74 -0.61 6.45
C TYR A 70 0.34 0.19 7.16
N LEU A 71 0.76 1.27 6.53
CA LEU A 71 1.80 2.14 7.04
C LEU A 71 1.16 3.19 7.93
N ARG A 72 1.73 3.37 9.12
CA ARG A 72 1.39 4.53 9.95
C ARG A 72 2.23 5.70 9.49
N PRO A 73 1.70 6.94 9.54
CA PRO A 73 2.55 8.12 9.40
C PRO A 73 3.75 7.95 10.32
N ALA A 74 4.95 8.22 9.82
CA ALA A 74 6.12 8.26 10.68
C ALA A 74 5.83 9.33 11.73
N GLY A 75 5.55 8.90 12.97
CA GLY A 75 5.56 9.81 14.10
C GLY A 75 6.91 10.51 14.05
N ARG A 76 6.90 11.84 14.09
CA ARG A 76 8.12 12.64 14.11
C ARG A 76 9.07 11.96 15.09
N PRO A 77 10.29 11.53 14.69
CA PRO A 77 11.22 11.00 15.66
C PRO A 77 11.36 12.05 16.76
N ALA A 78 11.13 11.66 18.01
CA ALA A 78 11.42 12.52 19.15
C ALA A 78 12.90 12.87 19.03
N GLY A 79 13.19 14.11 18.64
CA GLY A 79 14.56 14.60 18.63
C GLY A 79 15.11 14.53 20.06
N PRO A 80 16.44 14.39 20.24
CA PRO A 80 17.02 14.43 21.57
C PRO A 80 16.72 15.79 22.21
N GLU A 81 16.18 15.77 23.43
CA GLU A 81 16.05 16.93 24.32
C GLU A 81 17.43 17.50 24.70
#